data_AF-A0A5K0XL58-F1
#
_entry.id   AF-A0A5K0XL58-F1
#
_cell.length_a   1.000
_cell.length_b   1.000
_cell.length_c   1.000
_cell.angle_alpha   90.00
_cell.angle_beta   90.00
_cell.angle_gamma   90.00
#
_symmetry.space_group_name_H-M   'P 1'
#
loop_
_entity.id
_entity.type
_entity.pdbx_description
1 polymer ?
#
loop_
_entity_poly.entity_id
_entity_poly.type
_entity_poly.pdbx_seq_one_letter_code
_entity_poly.pdbx_strand_id
1 'polypeptide(L)'
;VYEEALSVVPSAKMFSLYARFWSNIIAPEEEESENLYFNGIPFDVMEFVPNLLRVYERACSSDCITEDLAKHYVSLHLKVGRLEEGRKLISKLCRAVPNSTCLSILRFTIEIKYAMSSSASISKDELQSMYDLLCGILTEGTISEAESLWLM
;
A
#
# COMPACT_ATOMS: atom_id res chain seq x y z
N VAL A 1 5.91 8.98 -23.94
CA VAL A 1 4.67 9.69 -23.53
C VAL A 1 4.65 9.98 -22.03
N TYR A 2 4.43 9.00 -21.13
CA TYR A 2 4.36 9.31 -19.69
C TYR A 2 5.65 9.90 -19.10
N GLU A 3 6.81 9.36 -19.47
CA GLU A 3 8.12 9.88 -19.04
C GLU A 3 8.35 11.34 -19.46
N GLU A 4 7.97 11.69 -20.68
CA GLU A 4 8.06 13.05 -21.21
C GLU A 4 7.01 13.97 -20.58
N ALA A 5 5.79 13.47 -20.33
CA ALA A 5 4.78 14.25 -19.64
C ALA A 5 5.18 14.56 -18.19
N LEU A 6 5.82 13.62 -17.49
CA LEU A 6 6.36 13.83 -16.15
C LEU A 6 7.57 14.76 -16.10
N SER A 7 8.35 14.86 -17.17
CA SER A 7 9.46 15.82 -17.22
C SER A 7 8.98 17.27 -17.39
N VAL A 8 7.80 17.47 -17.97
CA VAL A 8 7.20 18.80 -18.17
C VAL A 8 6.24 19.18 -17.04
N VAL A 9 5.36 18.27 -16.62
CA VAL A 9 4.34 18.51 -15.59
C VAL A 9 4.26 17.32 -14.62
N PRO A 10 5.16 17.25 -13.62
CA PRO A 10 5.04 16.27 -12.55
C PRO A 10 3.77 16.56 -11.75
N SER A 11 2.84 15.61 -11.74
CA SER A 11 1.59 15.72 -11.00
C SER A 11 1.11 14.35 -10.56
N ALA A 12 0.41 14.30 -9.43
CA ALA A 12 -0.25 13.09 -8.93
C ALA A 12 -1.11 12.40 -10.01
N LYS A 13 -1.84 13.18 -10.82
CA LYS A 13 -2.68 12.67 -11.90
C LYS A 13 -1.86 12.02 -13.03
N MET A 14 -0.69 12.57 -13.35
CA MET A 14 0.18 11.96 -14.36
C MET A 14 0.80 10.66 -13.85
N PHE A 15 1.22 10.64 -12.57
CA PHE A 15 1.71 9.43 -11.92
C PHE A 15 0.63 8.35 -11.83
N SER A 16 -0.62 8.70 -11.56
CA SER A 16 -1.72 7.72 -11.50
C SER A 16 -2.06 7.12 -12.86
N LEU A 17 -2.04 7.92 -13.93
CA LEU A 17 -2.20 7.40 -15.29
C LEU A 17 -1.04 6.47 -15.67
N TYR A 18 0.19 6.84 -15.30
CA TYR A 18 1.36 6.03 -15.63
C TYR A 18 1.40 4.72 -14.83
N ALA A 19 1.09 4.78 -13.54
CA ALA A 19 0.98 3.59 -12.69
C ALA A 19 -0.10 2.64 -13.21
N ARG A 20 -1.28 3.18 -13.56
CA ARG A 20 -2.38 2.39 -14.13
C ARG A 20 -2.00 1.69 -15.43
N PHE A 21 -1.22 2.34 -16.30
CA PHE A 21 -0.72 1.73 -17.52
C PHE A 21 0.08 0.44 -17.23
N TRP A 22 1.02 0.50 -16.29
CA TRP A 22 1.80 -0.67 -15.90
C TRP A 22 0.99 -1.70 -15.11
N SER A 23 0.11 -1.26 -14.21
CA SER A 23 -0.77 -2.16 -13.46
C SER A 23 -1.64 -3.01 -14.40
N ASN A 24 -2.16 -2.41 -15.47
CA ASN A 24 -2.95 -3.12 -16.48
C ASN A 24 -2.13 -4.16 -17.27
N ILE A 25 -0.81 -3.98 -17.38
CA ILE A 25 0.09 -4.96 -17.99
C ILE A 25 0.37 -6.12 -17.02
N ILE A 26 0.57 -5.80 -15.73
CA ILE A 26 0.99 -6.76 -14.70
C ILE A 26 -0.19 -7.59 -14.17
N ALA A 27 -1.38 -7.03 -14.09
CA ALA A 27 -2.58 -7.70 -13.62
C ALA A 27 -3.82 -7.06 -14.26
N PRO A 28 -4.14 -7.41 -15.53
CA PRO A 28 -5.34 -6.93 -16.19
C PRO A 28 -6.59 -7.47 -15.46
N GLU A 29 -7.28 -6.59 -14.76
CA GLU A 29 -8.60 -6.78 -14.11
C GLU A 29 -8.73 -8.05 -13.23
N GLU A 30 -8.46 -7.90 -11.93
CA GLU A 30 -9.14 -8.69 -10.91
C GLU A 30 -10.16 -7.77 -10.21
N GLU A 31 -11.44 -8.17 -10.23
CA GLU A 31 -12.54 -7.49 -9.52
C GLU A 31 -12.18 -7.23 -8.05
N GLU A 32 -12.71 -6.12 -7.50
CA GLU A 32 -12.50 -5.59 -6.14
C GLU A 32 -12.76 -6.63 -5.03
N SER A 33 -11.82 -7.55 -4.83
CA SER A 33 -11.81 -8.52 -3.74
C SER A 33 -10.85 -8.05 -2.65
N GLU A 34 -11.27 -8.12 -1.39
CA GLU A 34 -10.52 -7.60 -0.25
C GLU A 34 -9.18 -8.34 -0.01
N ASN A 35 -8.96 -9.51 -0.65
CA ASN A 35 -7.72 -10.28 -0.58
C ASN A 35 -6.67 -9.92 -1.65
N LEU A 36 -6.93 -8.93 -2.52
CA LEU A 36 -6.08 -8.56 -3.64
C LEU A 36 -4.66 -8.14 -3.25
N TYR A 37 -4.42 -7.66 -2.02
CA TYR A 37 -3.09 -7.23 -1.60
C TYR A 37 -2.04 -8.34 -1.60
N PHE A 38 -2.46 -9.60 -1.55
CA PHE A 38 -1.55 -10.74 -1.36
C PHE A 38 -1.62 -11.78 -2.49
N ASN A 39 -2.45 -11.55 -3.50
CA ASN A 39 -2.44 -12.36 -4.70
C ASN A 39 -1.10 -12.15 -5.42
N GLY A 40 -0.35 -13.23 -5.62
CA GLY A 40 0.95 -13.18 -6.27
C GLY A 40 0.86 -12.67 -7.72
N ILE A 41 1.94 -12.08 -8.22
CA ILE A 41 2.04 -11.66 -9.62
C ILE A 41 2.48 -12.87 -10.49
N PRO A 42 1.82 -13.12 -11.63
CA PRO A 42 2.24 -14.16 -12.57
C PRO A 42 3.71 -14.00 -13.03
N PHE A 43 4.41 -15.11 -13.23
CA PHE A 43 5.86 -15.10 -13.52
C PHE A 43 6.21 -14.41 -14.86
N ASP A 44 5.34 -14.51 -15.85
CA ASP A 44 5.50 -13.95 -17.20
C ASP A 44 5.49 -12.41 -17.23
N VAL A 45 4.89 -11.77 -16.24
CA VAL A 45 4.80 -10.30 -16.15
C VAL A 45 5.67 -9.70 -15.03
N MET A 46 6.40 -10.54 -14.29
CA MET A 46 7.33 -10.11 -13.22
C MET A 46 8.43 -9.16 -13.74
N GLU A 47 8.81 -9.25 -15.02
CA GLU A 47 9.82 -8.37 -15.60
C GLU A 47 9.38 -6.89 -15.66
N PHE A 48 8.07 -6.61 -15.59
CA PHE A 48 7.53 -5.25 -15.61
C PHE A 48 7.38 -4.62 -14.23
N VAL A 49 7.43 -5.42 -13.16
CA VAL A 49 7.31 -4.95 -11.76
C VAL A 49 8.33 -3.85 -11.42
N PRO A 50 9.62 -3.93 -11.79
CA PRO A 50 10.58 -2.87 -11.53
C PRO A 50 10.20 -1.53 -12.17
N ASN A 51 9.56 -1.54 -13.35
CA ASN A 51 9.12 -0.32 -14.00
C ASN A 51 8.02 0.36 -13.20
N LEU A 52 7.03 -0.40 -12.72
CA LEU A 52 5.96 0.13 -11.88
C LEU A 52 6.47 0.63 -10.52
N LEU A 53 7.38 -0.11 -9.87
CA LEU A 53 8.02 0.35 -8.63
C LEU A 53 8.71 1.70 -8.82
N ARG A 54 9.43 1.88 -9.92
CA ARG A 54 10.10 3.16 -10.24
C ARG A 54 9.11 4.32 -10.43
N VAL A 55 7.90 4.05 -10.94
CA VAL A 55 6.84 5.08 -11.02
C VAL A 55 6.44 5.55 -9.63
N TYR A 56 6.18 4.62 -8.70
CA TYR A 56 5.80 4.97 -7.33
C TYR A 56 6.93 5.67 -6.56
N GLU A 57 8.17 5.20 -6.72
CA GLU A 57 9.34 5.84 -6.10
C GLU A 57 9.51 7.29 -6.59
N ARG A 58 9.33 7.54 -7.89
CA ARG A 58 9.34 8.92 -8.43
C ARG A 58 8.16 9.75 -7.94
N ALA A 59 6.98 9.16 -7.77
CA ALA A 59 5.83 9.87 -7.21
C ALA A 59 6.14 10.33 -5.77
N CYS A 60 6.78 9.46 -4.98
CA CYS A 60 7.23 9.80 -3.62
C CYS A 60 8.29 10.90 -3.63
N SER A 61 9.32 10.81 -4.48
CA SER A 61 10.39 11.81 -4.52
C SER A 61 9.98 13.16 -5.12
N SER A 62 8.85 13.20 -5.83
CA SER A 62 8.28 14.42 -6.42
C SER A 62 7.16 15.03 -5.56
N ASP A 63 6.96 14.55 -4.32
CA ASP A 63 5.84 14.94 -3.43
C ASP A 63 4.46 14.85 -4.10
N CYS A 64 4.31 13.92 -5.05
CA CYS A 64 3.10 13.70 -5.84
C CYS A 64 2.34 12.44 -5.41
N ILE A 65 2.69 11.88 -4.25
CA ILE A 65 2.07 10.65 -3.74
C ILE A 65 0.68 10.97 -3.17
N THR A 66 -0.33 10.27 -3.67
CA THR A 66 -1.70 10.33 -3.15
C THR A 66 -2.02 9.08 -2.34
N GLU A 67 -3.12 9.12 -1.61
CA GLU A 67 -3.62 7.97 -0.87
C GLU A 67 -3.74 6.72 -1.75
N ASP A 68 -4.38 6.84 -2.93
CA ASP A 68 -4.54 5.71 -3.85
C ASP A 68 -3.21 5.22 -4.39
N LEU A 69 -2.28 6.10 -4.75
CA LEU A 69 -0.96 5.68 -5.21
C LEU A 69 -0.18 4.97 -4.12
N ALA A 70 -0.29 5.43 -2.87
CA ALA A 70 0.32 4.80 -1.71
C ALA A 70 -0.24 3.39 -1.48
N LYS A 71 -1.58 3.21 -1.56
CA LYS A 71 -2.23 1.88 -1.46
C LYS A 71 -1.69 0.92 -2.52
N HIS A 72 -1.68 1.36 -3.78
CA HIS A 72 -1.20 0.51 -4.88
C HIS A 72 0.29 0.19 -4.77
N TYR A 73 1.10 1.14 -4.29
CA TYR A 73 2.52 0.91 -4.07
C TYR A 73 2.77 -0.17 -3.01
N VAL A 74 2.07 -0.08 -1.87
CA VAL A 74 2.16 -1.10 -0.81
C VAL A 74 1.64 -2.44 -1.31
N SER A 75 0.49 -2.45 -1.99
CA SER A 75 -0.07 -3.65 -2.61
C SER A 75 0.96 -4.35 -3.51
N LEU A 76 1.66 -3.61 -4.36
CA LEU A 76 2.70 -4.19 -5.22
C LEU A 76 3.82 -4.88 -4.43
N HIS A 77 4.29 -4.30 -3.33
CA HIS A 77 5.28 -4.94 -2.47
C HIS A 77 4.76 -6.26 -1.88
N LEU A 78 3.52 -6.24 -1.40
CA LEU A 78 2.89 -7.42 -0.79
C LEU A 78 2.66 -8.54 -1.82
N LYS A 79 2.21 -8.20 -3.04
CA LYS A 79 2.02 -9.17 -4.15
C LYS A 79 3.33 -9.82 -4.63
N VAL A 80 4.46 -9.13 -4.49
CA VAL A 80 5.80 -9.68 -4.82
C VAL A 80 6.38 -10.48 -3.65
N GLY A 81 5.65 -10.65 -2.55
CA GLY A 81 6.07 -11.42 -1.38
C GLY A 81 7.02 -10.66 -0.45
N ARG A 82 7.13 -9.34 -0.60
CA ARG A 82 8.03 -8.48 0.18
C ARG A 82 7.32 -7.87 1.39
N LEU A 83 6.87 -8.72 2.32
CA LEU A 83 6.04 -8.32 3.46
C LEU A 83 6.73 -7.32 4.38
N GLU A 84 7.99 -7.57 4.76
CA GLU A 84 8.76 -6.70 5.65
C GLU A 84 9.08 -5.35 5.00
N GLU A 85 9.37 -5.33 3.69
CA GLU A 85 9.52 -4.09 2.93
C GLU A 85 8.19 -3.32 2.84
N GLY A 86 7.09 -4.02 2.57
CA GLY A 86 5.74 -3.45 2.55
C GLY A 86 5.37 -2.80 3.89
N ARG A 87 5.71 -3.46 5.01
CA ARG A 87 5.54 -2.95 6.38
C ARG A 87 6.32 -1.66 6.64
N LYS A 88 7.59 -1.63 6.25
CA LYS A 88 8.42 -0.41 6.35
C LYS A 88 7.88 0.71 5.45
N LEU A 89 7.41 0.35 4.25
CA LEU A 89 6.89 1.29 3.28
C LEU A 89 5.60 1.95 3.75
N ILE A 90 4.60 1.18 4.21
CA ILE A 90 3.33 1.75 4.68
C ILE A 90 3.55 2.72 5.84
N SER A 91 4.47 2.39 6.76
CA SER A 91 4.84 3.28 7.87
C SER A 91 5.42 4.61 7.41
N LYS A 92 6.15 4.65 6.28
CA LYS A 92 6.65 5.90 5.68
C LYS A 92 5.51 6.65 4.99
N LEU A 93 4.66 5.95 4.25
CA LEU A 93 3.55 6.54 3.50
C LEU A 93 2.48 7.16 4.41
N CYS A 94 2.17 6.57 5.56
CA CYS A 94 1.27 7.20 6.55
C CYS A 94 1.80 8.56 7.06
N ARG A 95 3.12 8.80 7.02
CA ARG A 95 3.70 10.10 7.36
C ARG A 95 3.65 11.08 6.19
N ALA A 96 3.82 10.58 4.97
CA ALA A 96 3.77 11.39 3.75
C ALA A 96 2.34 11.82 3.37
N VAL A 97 1.35 10.99 3.69
CA VAL A 97 -0.08 11.23 3.47
C VAL A 97 -0.79 11.19 4.84
N PRO A 98 -0.66 12.25 5.66
CA PRO A 98 -1.22 12.28 7.00
C PRO A 98 -2.76 12.23 6.97
N ASN A 99 -3.36 11.74 8.04
CA ASN A 99 -4.81 11.62 8.24
C ASN A 99 -5.53 10.69 7.24
N SER A 100 -4.80 9.84 6.52
CA SER A 100 -5.41 8.79 5.73
C SER A 100 -5.82 7.62 6.62
N THR A 101 -7.12 7.49 6.86
CA THR A 101 -7.67 6.33 7.58
C THR A 101 -7.42 5.05 6.79
N CYS A 102 -7.57 5.08 5.47
CA CYS A 102 -7.35 3.92 4.61
C CYS A 102 -5.92 3.38 4.72
N LEU A 103 -4.90 4.25 4.69
CA LEU A 103 -3.51 3.82 4.87
C LEU A 103 -3.23 3.33 6.30
N SER A 104 -3.91 3.90 7.30
CA SER A 104 -3.77 3.47 8.69
C SER A 104 -4.39 2.09 8.92
N ILE A 105 -5.55 1.81 8.33
CA ILE A 105 -6.17 0.48 8.29
C ILE A 105 -5.23 -0.51 7.60
N LEU A 106 -4.73 -0.18 6.39
CA LEU A 106 -3.81 -1.05 5.65
C LEU A 106 -2.53 -1.33 6.45
N ARG A 107 -2.01 -0.33 7.18
CA ARG A 107 -0.87 -0.52 8.09
C ARG A 107 -1.20 -1.54 9.17
N PHE A 108 -2.35 -1.40 9.82
CA PHE A 108 -2.80 -2.34 10.86
C PHE A 108 -2.94 -3.77 10.32
N THR A 109 -3.54 -3.94 9.14
CA THR A 109 -3.64 -5.26 8.46
C THR A 109 -2.27 -5.89 8.23
N ILE A 110 -1.29 -5.10 7.77
CA ILE A 110 0.07 -5.58 7.52
C ILE A 110 0.77 -5.97 8.82
N GLU A 111 0.61 -5.20 9.90
CA GLU A 111 1.18 -5.53 11.21
C GLU A 111 0.62 -6.85 11.75
N ILE A 112 -0.71 -7.06 11.69
CA ILE A 112 -1.34 -8.34 12.07
C ILE A 112 -0.76 -9.48 11.25
N LYS A 113 -0.71 -9.32 9.92
CA LYS A 113 -0.20 -10.38 9.06
C LYS A 113 1.26 -10.70 9.32
N TYR A 114 2.08 -9.68 9.53
CA TYR A 114 3.49 -9.85 9.88
C TYR A 114 3.64 -10.62 11.20
N ALA A 115 2.90 -10.24 12.24
CA ALA A 115 2.89 -10.92 13.53
C ALA A 115 2.48 -12.41 13.40
N MET A 116 1.41 -12.69 12.64
CA MET A 116 0.95 -14.05 12.38
C MET A 116 1.90 -14.89 11.52
N SER A 117 2.64 -14.25 10.61
CA SER A 117 3.61 -14.93 9.74
C SER A 117 4.91 -15.30 10.46
N SER A 118 5.20 -14.63 11.58
CA SER A 118 6.34 -14.99 12.42
C SER A 118 6.03 -16.31 13.16
N SER A 119 6.94 -17.27 13.10
CA SER A 119 6.80 -18.54 13.83
C SER A 119 6.98 -18.41 15.35
N ALA A 120 7.31 -17.20 15.81
CA ALA A 120 7.41 -16.85 17.22
C ALA A 120 6.03 -16.46 17.76
N SER A 121 5.79 -16.73 19.05
CA SER A 121 4.62 -16.19 19.73
C SER A 121 4.65 -14.67 19.66
N ILE A 122 3.51 -14.05 19.33
CA ILE A 122 3.34 -12.60 19.35
C ILE A 122 3.75 -12.08 20.73
N SER A 123 4.69 -11.14 20.76
CA SER A 123 5.16 -10.52 22.00
C SER A 123 4.13 -9.55 22.58
N LYS A 124 4.24 -9.28 23.89
CA LYS A 124 3.40 -8.28 24.56
C LYS A 124 3.55 -6.89 23.94
N ASP A 125 4.77 -6.53 23.52
CA ASP A 125 5.05 -5.23 22.93
C ASP A 125 4.43 -5.08 21.54
N GLU A 126 4.44 -6.15 20.73
CA GLU A 126 3.74 -6.19 19.44
C GLU A 126 2.23 -6.07 19.61
N LEU A 127 1.65 -6.78 20.60
CA LEU A 127 0.23 -6.66 20.94
C LEU A 127 -0.12 -5.23 21.38
N GLN A 128 0.71 -4.61 22.21
CA GLN A 128 0.48 -3.24 22.65
C GLN A 128 0.56 -2.26 21.48
N SER A 129 1.56 -2.40 20.60
CA SER A 129 1.68 -1.55 19.42
C SER A 129 0.50 -1.68 18.46
N MET A 130 -0.05 -2.89 18.29
CA MET A 130 -1.25 -3.12 17.47
C MET A 130 -2.48 -2.50 18.14
N TYR A 131 -2.63 -2.65 19.46
CA TYR A 131 -3.71 -2.03 20.22
C TYR A 131 -3.68 -0.49 20.11
N ASP A 132 -2.51 0.11 20.30
CA ASP A 132 -2.34 1.57 20.22
C ASP A 132 -2.67 2.09 18.81
N LEU A 133 -2.26 1.35 17.77
CA LEU A 133 -2.58 1.68 16.38
C LEU A 133 -4.10 1.59 16.13
N LEU A 134 -4.75 0.53 16.61
CA LEU A 134 -6.20 0.35 16.49
C LEU A 134 -6.96 1.47 17.20
N CYS A 135 -6.57 1.80 18.44
CA CYS A 135 -7.15 2.92 19.19
C CYS A 135 -6.99 4.24 18.44
N GLY A 136 -5.81 4.53 17.89
CA GLY A 136 -5.57 5.73 17.08
C GLY A 136 -6.54 5.83 15.91
N ILE A 137 -6.68 4.74 15.13
CA ILE A 137 -7.61 4.69 14.00
C ILE A 137 -9.05 4.92 14.45
N LEU A 138 -9.49 4.29 15.55
CA LEU A 138 -10.85 4.43 16.05
C LEU A 138 -11.15 5.82 16.63
N THR A 139 -10.14 6.51 17.17
CA THR A 139 -10.32 7.86 17.71
C THR A 139 -10.34 8.95 16.64
N GLU A 140 -9.64 8.73 15.54
CA GLU A 140 -9.51 9.70 14.44
C GLU A 140 -10.46 9.41 13.27
N GLY A 141 -10.92 8.16 13.15
CA GLY A 141 -11.76 7.69 12.05
C GLY A 141 -13.25 7.99 12.24
N THR A 142 -13.96 7.95 11.12
CA THR A 142 -15.43 7.98 11.06
C THR A 142 -16.03 6.63 11.47
N ILE A 143 -17.33 6.63 11.80
CA ILE A 143 -18.05 5.39 12.13
C ILE A 143 -17.97 4.36 11.00
N SER A 144 -18.04 4.79 9.74
CA SER A 144 -17.95 3.88 8.58
C SER A 144 -16.56 3.24 8.46
N GLU A 145 -15.50 3.99 8.75
CA GLU A 145 -14.13 3.45 8.76
C GLU A 145 -13.91 2.51 9.95
N ALA A 146 -14.48 2.84 11.11
CA ALA A 146 -14.48 1.96 12.27
C ALA A 146 -15.22 0.64 11.99
N GLU A 147 -16.32 0.67 11.24
CA GLU A 147 -17.06 -0.53 10.83
C GLU A 147 -16.21 -1.44 9.92
N SER A 148 -15.45 -0.87 8.99
CA SER A 148 -14.56 -1.64 8.11
C SER A 148 -13.44 -2.39 8.87
N LEU A 149 -13.04 -1.89 10.05
CA LEU A 149 -12.09 -2.60 10.92
C LEU A 149 -12.69 -3.86 11.56
N TRP A 150 -14.01 -3.90 11.79
CA TRP A 150 -14.69 -5.06 12.38
C TRP A 150 -14.97 -6.17 11.37
N LEU A 151 -14.99 -5.84 10.07
CA LEU A 151 -15.23 -6.76 8.97
C LEU A 151 -13.94 -7.42 8.42
N MET A 152 -12.77 -6.94 8.86
CA MET A 152 -11.46 -7.60 8.63
C MET A 152 -11.34 -8.92 9.37
#